data_AF-T0ZHT4-F1
#
_entry.id   AF-T0ZHT4-F1
#
_cell.length_a   1.000
_cell.length_b   1.000
_cell.length_c   1.000
_cell.angle_alpha   90.00
_cell.angle_beta   90.00
_cell.angle_gamma   90.00
#
_symmetry.space_group_name_H-M   'P 1'
#
loop_
_entity.id
_entity.type
_entity.pdbx_description
1 polymer ?
#
loop_
_entity_poly.entity_id
_entity_poly.type
_entity_poly.pdbx_seq_one_letter_code
_entity_poly.pdbx_strand_id
1 'polypeptide(L)'
;MPVHLIQYHGCGLGRYFDEPTAAAIVATRLVSLAYGFSGVRFDVLRQLHALLEYRIIPLIPEEGSVGASGDLTPLSYVAAVLMGERDVY
;
A
#
# COMPACT_ATOMS: atom_id res chain seq x y z
N MET A 1 9.73 -6.51 13.79
CA MET A 1 8.52 -7.38 13.82
C MET A 1 7.29 -6.79 13.10
N PRO A 2 7.41 -5.74 12.26
CA PRO A 2 6.46 -5.52 11.13
C PRO A 2 7.09 -5.71 9.74
N VAL A 3 8.37 -5.35 9.60
CA VAL A 3 9.12 -5.40 8.33
C VAL A 3 9.09 -6.78 7.68
N HIS A 4 9.27 -7.86 8.44
CA HIS A 4 9.22 -9.22 7.89
C HIS A 4 7.87 -9.58 7.27
N LEU A 5 6.75 -9.07 7.80
CA LEU A 5 5.43 -9.32 7.20
C LEU A 5 5.30 -8.61 5.86
N ILE A 6 5.80 -7.38 5.77
CA ILE A 6 5.76 -6.57 4.54
C ILE A 6 6.63 -7.21 3.46
N GLN A 7 7.83 -7.65 3.84
CA GLN A 7 8.74 -8.36 2.93
C GLN A 7 8.17 -9.70 2.48
N TYR A 8 7.60 -10.49 3.41
CA TYR A 8 7.02 -11.80 3.09
C TYR A 8 5.85 -11.71 2.11
N HIS A 9 5.02 -10.66 2.21
CA HIS A 9 3.91 -10.42 1.29
C HIS A 9 4.31 -9.63 0.04
N GLY A 10 5.60 -9.30 -0.13
CA GLY A 10 6.16 -8.70 -1.34
C GLY A 10 6.33 -9.67 -2.50
N CYS A 11 5.40 -10.62 -2.63
CA CYS A 11 5.42 -11.71 -3.60
C CYS A 11 4.45 -11.47 -4.77
N GLY A 12 4.11 -10.20 -5.04
CA GLY A 12 3.23 -9.85 -6.14
C GLY A 12 3.88 -10.16 -7.50
N LEU A 13 3.07 -10.60 -8.45
CA LEU A 13 3.49 -11.04 -9.78
C LEU A 13 2.66 -10.37 -10.88
N GLY A 14 3.05 -10.61 -12.13
CA GLY A 14 2.31 -10.15 -13.30
C GLY A 14 2.60 -8.69 -13.66
N ARG A 15 1.60 -8.05 -14.28
CA ARG A 15 1.69 -6.63 -14.63
C ARG A 15 1.52 -5.76 -13.39
N TYR A 16 1.98 -4.53 -13.47
CA TYR A 16 1.67 -3.51 -12.48
C TYR A 16 0.35 -2.83 -12.83
N PHE A 17 -0.46 -2.52 -11.81
CA PHE A 17 -1.64 -1.66 -11.96
C PHE A 17 -1.23 -0.30 -12.50
N ASP A 18 -2.00 0.32 -13.39
CA ASP A 18 -1.75 1.69 -13.83
C ASP A 18 -1.71 2.69 -12.66
N GLU A 19 -1.00 3.80 -12.84
CA GLU A 19 -0.79 4.81 -11.78
C GLU A 19 -2.11 5.33 -11.16
N PRO A 20 -3.18 5.65 -11.92
CA PRO A 20 -4.49 5.96 -11.35
C PRO A 20 -5.07 4.85 -10.47
N THR A 21 -5.02 3.60 -10.92
CA THR A 21 -5.50 2.45 -10.13
C THR A 21 -4.69 2.25 -8.85
N ALA A 22 -3.35 2.35 -8.93
CA ALA A 22 -2.48 2.26 -7.75
C ALA A 22 -2.73 3.42 -6.75
N ALA A 23 -2.96 4.64 -7.25
CA ALA A 23 -3.35 5.77 -6.41
C ALA A 23 -4.71 5.53 -5.72
N ALA A 24 -5.67 4.93 -6.42
CA ALA A 24 -6.97 4.56 -5.83
C ALA A 24 -6.83 3.53 -4.70
N ILE A 25 -5.89 2.58 -4.81
CA ILE A 25 -5.58 1.63 -3.73
C ILE A 25 -5.08 2.38 -2.47
N VAL A 26 -4.14 3.33 -2.65
CA VAL A 26 -3.62 4.15 -1.55
C VAL A 26 -4.73 5.01 -0.92
N ALA A 27 -5.55 5.66 -1.74
CA ALA A 27 -6.67 6.48 -1.27
C ALA A 27 -7.71 5.66 -0.50
N THR A 28 -8.07 4.49 -1.01
CA THR A 28 -9.01 3.57 -0.34
C THR A 28 -8.47 3.15 1.01
N ARG A 29 -7.17 2.87 1.11
CA ARG A 29 -6.54 2.52 2.39
C ARG A 29 -6.52 3.70 3.36
N LEU A 30 -6.19 4.90 2.89
CA LEU A 30 -6.23 6.12 3.70
C LEU A 30 -7.62 6.35 4.30
N VAL A 31 -8.68 6.29 3.48
CA VAL A 31 -10.06 6.45 3.93
C VAL A 31 -10.44 5.36 4.94
N SER A 32 -10.09 4.10 4.66
CA SER A 32 -10.34 2.99 5.58
C SER A 32 -9.70 3.21 6.96
N LEU A 33 -8.46 3.70 7.01
CA LEU A 33 -7.76 3.99 8.26
C LEU A 33 -8.30 5.24 8.97
N ALA A 34 -8.79 6.23 8.21
CA ALA A 34 -9.33 7.48 8.73
C ALA A 34 -10.62 7.30 9.56
N TYR A 35 -11.35 6.20 9.37
CA TYR A 35 -12.48 5.85 10.25
C TYR A 35 -12.08 5.57 11.70
N GLY A 36 -10.78 5.36 11.99
CA GLY A 36 -10.28 5.30 13.37
C GLY A 36 -10.39 3.94 14.07
N PHE A 37 -10.91 2.91 13.40
CA PHE A 37 -11.09 1.58 13.98
C PHE A 37 -9.85 0.65 13.87
N SER A 38 -8.73 1.14 13.31
CA SER A 38 -7.55 0.30 13.01
C SER A 38 -6.36 0.48 13.97
N GLY A 39 -6.41 1.43 14.91
CA GLY A 39 -5.34 1.62 15.91
C GLY A 39 -3.97 2.05 15.35
N VAL A 40 -3.92 2.56 14.12
CA VAL A 40 -2.68 3.05 13.50
C VAL A 40 -2.29 4.44 14.03
N ARG A 41 -1.00 4.78 13.98
CA ARG A 41 -0.52 6.12 14.33
C ARG A 41 -1.02 7.15 13.31
N PHE A 42 -1.34 8.36 13.76
CA PHE A 42 -1.78 9.44 12.88
C PHE A 42 -0.76 9.77 11.78
N ASP A 43 0.53 9.63 12.06
CA ASP A 43 1.61 9.84 11.07
C ASP A 43 1.49 8.92 9.86
N VAL A 44 0.93 7.70 10.02
CA VAL A 44 0.68 6.79 8.89
C VAL A 44 -0.34 7.39 7.92
N LEU A 45 -1.41 8.01 8.45
CA LEU A 45 -2.42 8.68 7.62
C LEU A 45 -1.79 9.89 6.91
N ARG A 46 -0.96 10.67 7.62
CA ARG A 46 -0.24 11.80 7.03
C ARG A 46 0.68 11.37 5.90
N GLN A 47 1.41 10.27 6.06
CA GLN A 47 2.30 9.78 5.00
C GLN A 47 1.52 9.22 3.82
N LEU A 48 0.44 8.47 4.05
CA LEU A 48 -0.44 8.02 2.95
C LEU A 48 -1.06 9.20 2.18
N HIS A 49 -1.46 10.26 2.88
CA HIS A 49 -1.89 11.50 2.23
C HIS A 49 -0.76 12.13 1.41
N ALA A 50 0.46 12.21 1.97
CA ALA A 50 1.63 12.75 1.27
C ALA A 50 1.95 11.96 0.00
N LEU A 51 1.82 10.63 0.01
CA LEU A 51 2.01 9.82 -1.21
C LEU A 51 1.06 10.26 -2.33
N LEU A 52 -0.21 10.52 -2.00
CA LEU A 52 -1.21 10.99 -2.98
C LEU A 52 -0.95 12.44 -3.41
N GLU A 53 -0.66 13.31 -2.45
CA GLU A 53 -0.44 14.75 -2.66
C GLU A 53 0.78 15.03 -3.55
N TYR A 54 1.89 14.32 -3.32
CA TYR A 54 3.13 14.47 -4.08
C TYR A 54 3.23 13.50 -5.26
N ARG A 55 2.17 12.73 -5.56
CA ARG A 55 2.15 11.71 -6.61
C ARG A 55 3.27 10.66 -6.50
N ILE A 56 3.64 10.28 -5.28
CA ILE A 56 4.57 9.19 -5.00
C ILE A 56 3.76 7.90 -4.95
N ILE A 57 3.41 7.36 -6.13
CA ILE A 57 2.47 6.25 -6.26
C ILE A 57 3.22 4.91 -6.33
N PRO A 58 2.95 3.93 -5.44
CA PRO A 58 3.64 2.64 -5.44
C PRO A 58 3.44 1.85 -6.75
N LEU A 59 4.50 1.17 -7.24
CA LEU A 59 4.36 0.12 -8.26
C LEU A 59 3.78 -1.14 -7.61
N ILE A 60 2.50 -1.45 -7.89
CA ILE A 60 1.77 -2.55 -7.26
C ILE A 60 1.46 -3.63 -8.32
N PRO A 61 1.94 -4.88 -8.16
CA PRO A 61 1.58 -5.98 -9.05
C PRO A 61 0.10 -6.37 -8.95
N GLU A 62 -0.50 -6.76 -10.08
CA GLU A 62 -1.90 -7.17 -10.22
C GLU A 62 -2.18 -8.55 -9.61
N GLU A 63 -1.18 -9.45 -9.59
CA GLU A 63 -1.34 -10.83 -9.15
C GLU A 63 -0.68 -11.08 -7.79
N GLY A 64 -1.20 -12.08 -7.04
CA GLY A 64 -0.61 -12.56 -5.79
C GLY A 64 -1.45 -12.30 -4.54
N SER A 65 -2.57 -11.59 -4.64
CA SER A 65 -3.61 -11.61 -3.60
C SER A 65 -4.66 -12.69 -3.91
N VAL A 66 -5.10 -13.40 -2.87
CA VAL A 66 -6.24 -14.34 -2.96
C VAL A 66 -7.53 -13.77 -2.36
N GLY A 67 -7.51 -12.51 -1.90
CA GLY A 67 -8.67 -11.80 -1.33
C GLY A 67 -9.23 -12.36 -0.01
N ALA A 68 -8.73 -13.50 0.48
CA ALA A 68 -9.33 -14.23 1.62
C ALA A 68 -9.18 -13.55 2.99
N SER A 69 -8.18 -12.67 3.18
CA SER A 69 -7.91 -11.97 4.44
C SER A 69 -7.65 -10.46 4.23
N GLY A 70 -8.17 -9.93 3.11
CA GLY A 70 -7.79 -8.63 2.57
C GLY A 70 -6.62 -8.74 1.58
N ASP A 71 -6.39 -7.67 0.83
CA ASP A 71 -5.37 -7.59 -0.23
C ASP A 71 -3.97 -7.36 0.34
N LEU A 72 -3.50 -8.33 1.14
CA LEU A 72 -2.20 -8.28 1.82
C LEU A 72 -1.04 -8.05 0.87
N THR A 73 -1.05 -8.72 -0.28
CA THR A 73 0.01 -8.61 -1.28
C THR A 73 0.09 -7.16 -1.82
N PRO A 74 -0.97 -6.57 -2.43
CA PRO A 74 -0.97 -5.16 -2.83
C PRO A 74 -0.64 -4.16 -1.70
N LEU A 75 -1.24 -4.34 -0.52
CA LEU A 75 -1.02 -3.41 0.60
C LEU A 75 0.40 -3.51 1.17
N SER A 76 1.10 -4.63 0.99
CA SER A 76 2.52 -4.74 1.34
C SER A 76 3.39 -3.79 0.50
N TYR A 77 3.04 -3.54 -0.77
CA TYR A 77 3.78 -2.60 -1.64
C TYR A 77 3.60 -1.17 -1.16
N VAL A 78 2.39 -0.80 -0.75
CA VAL A 78 2.12 0.51 -0.13
C VAL A 78 2.90 0.67 1.17
N ALA A 79 2.88 -0.35 2.04
CA ALA A 79 3.61 -0.32 3.31
C ALA A 79 5.13 -0.26 3.11
N ALA A 80 5.66 -0.93 2.08
CA ALA A 80 7.08 -0.88 1.73
C ALA A 80 7.50 0.53 1.29
N VAL A 81 6.71 1.19 0.43
CA VAL A 81 6.99 2.57 0.00
C VAL A 81 7.00 3.55 1.17
N LEU A 82 6.10 3.39 2.15
CA LEU A 82 6.11 4.19 3.38
C LEU A 82 7.39 4.00 4.21
N MET A 83 8.08 2.85 4.07
CA MET A 83 9.37 2.56 4.71
C MET A 83 10.57 3.00 3.87
N GLY A 84 10.35 3.59 2.69
CA GLY A 84 11.42 3.93 1.74
C GLY A 84 11.95 2.72 0.97
N GLU A 85 11.16 1.64 0.88
CA GLU A 85 11.46 0.45 0.08
C GLU A 85 10.54 0.38 -1.16
N ARG A 86 10.98 -0.33 -2.20
CA ARG A 86 10.28 -0.53 -3.49
C ARG A 86 10.13 0.73 -4.34
N ASP A 87 9.76 0.50 -5.58
CA ASP A 87 9.70 1.51 -6.64
C ASP A 87 8.32 2.18 -6.70
N VAL A 88 8.32 3.37 -7.27
CA VAL A 88 7.15 4.24 -7.48
C VAL A 88 7.11 4.68 -8.95
N TYR A 89 5.94 5.16 -9.40
CA TYR A 89 5.78 5.81 -10.70
C TYR A 89 6.55 7.14 -10.80
#